data_AF-A0AAW8SX39-F1
#
_entry.id   AF-A0AAW8SX39-F1
#
_cell.length_a   1.000
_cell.length_b   1.000
_cell.length_c   1.000
_cell.angle_alpha   90.00
_cell.angle_beta   90.00
_cell.angle_gamma   90.00
#
_symmetry.space_group_name_H-M   'P 1'
#
loop_
_entity.id
_entity.type
_entity.pdbx_description
1 polymer ?
#
loop_
_entity_poly.entity_id
_entity_poly.type
_entity_poly.pdbx_seq_one_letter_code
_entity_poly.pdbx_strand_id
1 'polypeptide(L)'
;MELSALQIVLIFLFSCVCGMGSVLDEFQTHRPLIACTIVGLILGDVTTGIILGGTLELIALGWMNIGAAQSPDSALASVISTILVVVGQQDIQSGIAIALPVAAAGQVLTVIARTITVAFQHAADREAEKANFNKIIFLHFSALFIQALRVAIPATIVAAFVSAEMVTKMLDMIPDVITGGLAVAGGFIVVVGYAMVLNMMSVAYLMPFFYLGFVMGGYLEFSLLAFGIIGLITALIYVQLNPNFKKNEVQGNQVAAVVAGELADDELED
;
A
#
# COMPACT_ATOMS: atom_id res chain seq x y z
N MET A 1 23.70 -3.82 -17.02
CA MET A 1 24.17 -2.46 -16.68
C MET A 1 24.87 -2.55 -15.33
N GLU A 2 26.09 -2.04 -15.18
CA GLU A 2 26.72 -1.98 -13.85
C GLU A 2 26.19 -0.75 -13.11
N LEU A 3 25.72 -0.94 -11.88
CA LEU A 3 25.17 0.14 -11.07
C LEU A 3 26.29 1.01 -10.50
N SER A 4 26.15 2.32 -10.67
CA SER A 4 27.07 3.27 -10.05
C SER A 4 26.92 3.26 -8.53
N ALA A 5 28.02 3.50 -7.80
CA ALA A 5 27.98 3.66 -6.35
C ALA A 5 26.95 4.72 -5.90
N LEU A 6 26.76 5.78 -6.69
CA LEU A 6 25.75 6.79 -6.42
C LEU A 6 24.32 6.22 -6.51
N GLN A 7 24.04 5.38 -7.51
CA GLN A 7 22.73 4.74 -7.68
C GLN A 7 22.44 3.80 -6.51
N ILE A 8 23.42 3.04 -6.05
CA ILE A 8 23.28 2.14 -4.90
C ILE A 8 22.94 2.94 -3.63
N VAL A 9 23.62 4.08 -3.40
CA VAL A 9 23.32 4.96 -2.25
C VAL A 9 21.91 5.55 -2.36
N LEU A 10 21.49 5.99 -3.55
CA LEU A 10 20.15 6.52 -3.77
C LEU A 10 19.07 5.45 -3.57
N ILE A 11 19.31 4.22 -4.04
CA ILE A 11 18.43 3.07 -3.80
C ILE A 11 18.32 2.80 -2.30
N PHE A 12 19.44 2.77 -1.57
CA PHE A 12 19.43 2.57 -0.12
C PHE A 12 18.59 3.64 0.59
N LEU A 13 18.83 4.92 0.31
CA LEU A 13 18.12 6.04 0.93
C LEU A 13 16.61 5.99 0.63
N PHE A 14 16.25 5.78 -0.63
CA PHE A 14 14.84 5.69 -1.00
C PHE A 14 14.16 4.43 -0.44
N SER A 15 14.87 3.30 -0.40
CA SER A 15 14.37 2.07 0.23
C SER A 15 14.14 2.24 1.73
N CYS A 16 14.95 3.04 2.43
CA CYS A 16 14.67 3.44 3.81
C CYS A 16 13.35 4.20 3.92
N VAL A 17 13.09 5.14 2.99
CA VAL A 17 11.82 5.90 2.95
C VAL A 17 10.63 4.97 2.68
N CYS A 18 10.75 4.02 1.75
CA CYS A 18 9.71 3.02 1.51
C CYS A 18 9.49 2.11 2.73
N GLY A 19 10.57 1.69 3.40
CA GLY A 19 10.51 0.85 4.60
C GLY A 19 9.83 1.56 5.77
N MET A 20 10.14 2.84 6.01
CA MET A 20 9.40 3.66 6.97
C MET A 20 7.94 3.82 6.56
N GLY A 21 7.70 4.15 5.28
CA GLY A 21 6.35 4.29 4.73
C GLY A 21 5.48 3.04 4.86
N SER A 22 6.07 1.85 4.90
CA SER A 22 5.36 0.56 5.02
C SER A 22 4.68 0.33 6.37
N VAL A 23 5.06 1.11 7.39
CA VAL A 23 4.46 1.04 8.72
C VAL A 23 3.77 2.34 9.13
N LEU A 24 4.17 3.48 8.54
CA LEU A 24 3.48 4.76 8.75
C LEU A 24 2.14 4.79 8.01
N ASP A 25 2.05 4.22 6.81
CA ASP A 25 0.86 4.23 5.95
C ASP A 25 0.27 5.61 5.59
N GLU A 26 0.98 6.71 5.88
CA GLU A 26 0.51 8.09 5.63
C GLU A 26 0.80 8.56 4.20
N PHE A 27 2.09 8.69 3.84
CA PHE A 27 2.53 9.19 2.53
C PHE A 27 2.45 8.15 1.42
N GLN A 28 2.13 6.89 1.76
CA GLN A 28 2.01 5.77 0.83
C GLN A 28 3.25 5.53 -0.05
N THR A 29 4.44 5.92 0.40
CA THR A 29 5.70 5.69 -0.34
C THR A 29 6.01 4.22 -0.56
N HIS A 30 5.44 3.32 0.25
CA HIS A 30 5.54 1.87 0.12
C HIS A 30 4.71 1.32 -1.06
N ARG A 31 3.78 2.09 -1.63
CA ARG A 31 2.91 1.62 -2.71
C ARG A 31 3.72 1.35 -3.98
N PRO A 32 3.44 0.24 -4.69
CA PRO A 32 4.16 -0.13 -5.91
C PRO A 32 4.29 1.00 -6.93
N LEU A 33 3.24 1.78 -7.14
CA LEU A 33 3.27 2.89 -8.10
C LEU A 33 4.39 3.89 -7.81
N ILE A 34 4.52 4.34 -6.56
CA ILE A 34 5.54 5.33 -6.17
C ILE A 34 6.92 4.65 -6.09
N ALA A 35 6.99 3.49 -5.44
CA ALA A 35 8.24 2.78 -5.24
C ALA A 35 8.93 2.41 -6.56
N CYS A 36 8.20 1.82 -7.51
CA CYS A 36 8.75 1.43 -8.82
C CYS A 36 9.12 2.65 -9.67
N THR A 37 8.33 3.73 -9.63
CA THR A 37 8.61 4.93 -10.43
C THR A 37 9.93 5.59 -10.00
N ILE A 38 10.15 5.77 -8.69
CA ILE A 38 11.37 6.41 -8.19
C ILE A 38 12.58 5.50 -8.35
N VAL A 39 12.43 4.19 -8.12
CA VAL A 39 13.53 3.25 -8.37
C VAL A 39 13.88 3.20 -9.86
N GLY A 40 12.89 3.16 -10.75
CA GLY A 40 13.11 3.26 -12.19
C GLY A 40 13.82 4.55 -12.60
N LEU A 41 13.48 5.68 -11.97
CA LEU A 41 14.17 6.96 -12.15
C LEU A 41 15.64 6.90 -11.72
N ILE A 42 15.94 6.31 -10.56
CA ILE A 42 17.33 6.17 -10.08
C ILE A 42 18.15 5.27 -11.03
N LEU A 43 17.52 4.24 -11.59
CA LEU A 43 18.13 3.29 -12.51
C LEU A 43 18.25 3.82 -13.95
N GLY A 44 17.50 4.86 -14.31
CA GLY A 44 17.54 5.51 -15.62
C GLY A 44 16.47 5.05 -16.62
N ASP A 45 15.53 4.18 -16.22
CA ASP A 45 14.38 3.76 -17.02
C ASP A 45 13.08 3.95 -16.23
N VAL A 46 12.56 5.16 -16.31
CA VAL A 46 11.32 5.57 -15.64
C VAL A 46 10.11 4.87 -16.28
N THR A 47 10.10 4.69 -17.59
CA THR A 47 8.94 4.15 -18.31
C THR A 47 8.66 2.71 -17.88
N THR A 48 9.70 1.87 -17.86
CA THR A 48 9.58 0.49 -17.38
C THR A 48 9.18 0.46 -15.91
N GLY A 49 9.74 1.35 -15.08
CA GLY A 49 9.36 1.49 -13.66
C GLY A 49 7.88 1.86 -13.45
N ILE A 50 7.35 2.82 -14.22
CA ILE A 50 5.93 3.23 -14.13
C ILE A 50 5.01 2.09 -14.57
N ILE A 51 5.32 1.41 -15.67
CA ILE A 51 4.50 0.32 -16.19
C ILE A 51 4.46 -0.83 -15.17
N LEU A 52 5.62 -1.21 -14.61
CA LEU A 52 5.70 -2.23 -13.57
C LEU A 52 4.97 -1.80 -12.29
N GLY A 53 5.14 -0.54 -11.87
CA GLY A 53 4.45 0.00 -10.70
C GLY A 53 2.94 -0.01 -10.86
N GLY A 54 2.43 0.38 -12.02
CA GLY A 54 1.00 0.36 -12.34
C GLY A 54 0.42 -1.06 -12.33
N THR A 55 1.11 -2.04 -12.91
CA THR A 55 0.64 -3.44 -12.88
C THR A 55 0.71 -4.05 -11.49
N LEU A 56 1.79 -3.81 -10.74
CA LEU A 56 1.91 -4.27 -9.36
C LEU A 56 0.89 -3.61 -8.43
N GLU A 57 0.54 -2.34 -8.66
CA GLU A 57 -0.48 -1.64 -7.89
C GLU A 57 -1.82 -2.35 -8.00
N LEU A 58 -2.21 -2.79 -9.21
CA LEU A 58 -3.45 -3.54 -9.44
C LEU A 58 -3.47 -4.87 -8.67
N ILE A 59 -2.32 -5.55 -8.56
CA ILE A 59 -2.19 -6.80 -7.79
C ILE A 59 -2.23 -6.52 -6.29
N ALA A 60 -1.60 -5.44 -5.85
CA ALA A 60 -1.53 -5.02 -4.46
C ALA A 60 -2.81 -4.30 -3.99
N LEU A 61 -3.84 -4.18 -4.83
CA LEU A 61 -5.14 -3.69 -4.40
C LEU A 61 -5.67 -4.60 -3.28
N GLY A 62 -5.90 -4.04 -2.10
CA GLY A 62 -6.33 -4.81 -0.93
C GLY A 62 -5.19 -5.40 -0.10
N TRP A 63 -3.92 -5.19 -0.45
CA TRP A 63 -2.81 -5.42 0.48
C TRP A 63 -2.80 -4.30 1.51
N MET A 64 -3.58 -4.50 2.57
CA MET A 64 -3.68 -3.56 3.68
C MET A 64 -3.53 -4.29 5.00
N ASN A 65 -2.93 -3.60 5.96
CA ASN A 65 -2.74 -4.11 7.31
C ASN A 65 -4.04 -3.93 8.10
N ILE A 66 -4.69 -5.04 8.49
CA ILE A 66 -5.93 -5.01 9.28
C ILE A 66 -5.64 -5.59 10.66
N GLY A 67 -5.57 -4.71 11.66
CA GLY A 67 -5.20 -5.10 13.02
C GLY A 67 -3.81 -5.73 13.07
N ALA A 68 -3.71 -6.94 13.63
CA ALA A 68 -2.46 -7.70 13.68
C ALA A 68 -2.17 -8.51 12.39
N ALA A 69 -3.14 -8.64 11.49
CA ALA A 69 -2.94 -9.33 10.21
C ALA A 69 -2.12 -8.43 9.28
N GLN A 70 -0.88 -8.84 9.03
CA GLN A 70 0.03 -8.15 8.12
C GLN A 70 -0.23 -8.62 6.68
N SER A 71 -0.38 -7.65 5.77
CA SER A 71 -0.45 -7.94 4.34
C SER A 71 0.92 -8.34 3.79
N PRO A 72 0.97 -8.91 2.58
CA PRO A 72 2.22 -9.06 1.85
C PRO A 72 2.96 -7.72 1.72
N ASP A 73 4.28 -7.76 1.76
CA ASP A 73 5.12 -6.56 1.77
C ASP A 73 5.34 -6.01 0.36
N SER A 74 4.50 -5.04 -0.01
CA SER A 74 4.60 -4.35 -1.31
C SER A 74 5.84 -3.49 -1.44
N ALA A 75 6.36 -2.88 -0.37
CA ALA A 75 7.54 -2.01 -0.46
C ALA A 75 8.76 -2.78 -0.95
N LEU A 76 9.09 -3.88 -0.27
CA LEU A 76 10.25 -4.70 -0.63
C LEU A 76 10.10 -5.32 -2.02
N ALA A 77 8.92 -5.86 -2.30
CA ALA A 77 8.62 -6.47 -3.59
C ALA A 77 8.78 -5.49 -4.75
N SER A 78 8.26 -4.28 -4.61
CA SER A 78 8.28 -3.24 -5.64
C SER A 78 9.70 -2.75 -5.94
N VAL A 79 10.49 -2.49 -4.88
CA VAL A 79 11.87 -2.04 -5.05
C VAL A 79 12.72 -3.12 -5.71
N ILE A 80 12.68 -4.36 -5.21
CA ILE A 80 13.51 -5.46 -5.74
C ILE A 80 13.10 -5.83 -7.17
N SER A 81 11.80 -5.99 -7.43
CA SER A 81 11.33 -6.33 -8.79
C SER A 81 11.73 -5.28 -9.81
N THR A 82 11.63 -3.98 -9.48
CA THR A 82 12.07 -2.90 -10.37
C THR A 82 13.56 -2.96 -10.66
N ILE A 83 14.39 -3.20 -9.64
CA ILE A 83 15.84 -3.36 -9.83
C ILE A 83 16.13 -4.51 -10.80
N LEU A 84 15.50 -5.68 -10.61
CA LEU A 84 15.75 -6.85 -11.43
C LEU A 84 15.27 -6.67 -12.88
N VAL A 85 14.09 -6.08 -13.08
CA VAL A 85 13.53 -5.82 -14.41
C VAL A 85 14.37 -4.82 -15.19
N VAL A 86 14.73 -3.70 -14.56
CA VAL A 86 15.47 -2.62 -15.25
C VAL A 86 16.93 -3.01 -15.49
N VAL A 87 17.61 -3.59 -14.50
CA VAL A 87 19.03 -3.99 -14.66
C VAL A 87 19.18 -5.21 -15.56
N GLY A 88 18.26 -6.18 -15.43
CA GLY A 88 18.25 -7.42 -16.20
C GLY A 88 17.63 -7.28 -17.59
N GLN A 89 17.06 -6.12 -17.92
CA GLN A 89 16.33 -5.87 -19.18
C GLN A 89 15.26 -6.92 -19.46
N GLN A 90 14.51 -7.27 -18.42
CA GLN A 90 13.50 -8.32 -18.47
C GLN A 90 12.12 -7.75 -18.77
N ASP A 91 11.18 -8.61 -19.12
CA ASP A 91 9.80 -8.23 -19.30
C ASP A 91 9.10 -7.96 -17.94
N ILE A 92 7.99 -7.23 -18.00
CA ILE A 92 7.20 -6.86 -16.81
C ILE A 92 6.68 -8.10 -16.08
N GLN A 93 6.40 -9.17 -16.82
CA GLN A 93 5.82 -10.42 -16.34
C GLN A 93 6.82 -11.20 -15.50
N SER A 94 8.10 -11.24 -15.89
CA SER A 94 9.16 -11.76 -15.02
C SER A 94 9.29 -10.92 -13.73
N GLY A 95 9.11 -9.60 -13.83
CA GLY A 95 9.04 -8.72 -12.67
C GLY A 95 7.93 -9.09 -11.69
N ILE A 96 6.71 -9.31 -12.19
CA ILE A 96 5.57 -9.75 -11.38
C ILE A 96 5.83 -11.12 -10.75
N ALA A 97 6.42 -12.05 -11.51
CA ALA A 97 6.76 -13.38 -11.03
C ALA A 97 7.70 -13.36 -9.83
N ILE A 98 8.67 -12.45 -9.83
CA ILE A 98 9.62 -12.27 -8.73
C ILE A 98 8.98 -11.47 -7.57
N ALA A 99 8.13 -10.50 -7.88
CA ALA A 99 7.51 -9.64 -6.87
C ALA A 99 6.70 -10.42 -5.83
N LEU A 100 5.94 -11.43 -6.24
CA LEU A 100 5.10 -12.23 -5.33
C LEU A 100 5.90 -12.98 -4.23
N PRO A 101 6.89 -13.82 -4.58
CA PRO A 101 7.74 -14.47 -3.57
C PRO A 101 8.47 -13.47 -2.68
N VAL A 102 8.93 -12.34 -3.24
CA VAL A 102 9.60 -11.29 -2.48
C VAL A 102 8.63 -10.61 -1.50
N ALA A 103 7.38 -10.38 -1.90
CA ALA A 103 6.35 -9.81 -1.02
C ALA A 103 6.05 -10.73 0.17
N ALA A 104 5.98 -12.05 -0.08
CA ALA A 104 5.81 -13.04 0.98
C ALA A 104 7.02 -13.10 1.93
N ALA A 105 8.24 -13.07 1.38
CA ALA A 105 9.46 -13.01 2.20
C ALA A 105 9.52 -11.71 3.02
N GLY A 106 9.16 -10.58 2.42
CA GLY A 106 9.10 -9.28 3.08
C GLY A 106 8.06 -9.23 4.20
N GLN A 107 6.92 -9.91 4.04
CA GLN A 107 5.94 -10.07 5.11
C GLN A 107 6.54 -10.77 6.33
N VAL A 108 7.25 -11.88 6.13
CA VAL A 108 7.93 -12.60 7.22
C VAL A 108 8.96 -11.69 7.89
N LEU A 109 9.73 -10.97 7.08
CA LEU A 109 10.72 -10.03 7.59
C LEU A 109 10.06 -8.90 8.40
N THR A 110 8.87 -8.44 8.00
CA THR A 110 8.04 -7.45 8.72
C THR A 110 7.70 -7.94 10.11
N VAL A 111 7.25 -9.20 10.22
CA VAL A 111 6.88 -9.81 11.49
C VAL A 111 8.10 -9.88 12.44
N ILE A 112 9.26 -10.24 11.91
CA ILE A 112 10.51 -10.26 12.68
C ILE A 112 10.88 -8.85 13.15
N ALA A 113 10.87 -7.86 12.24
CA ALA A 113 11.19 -6.48 12.56
C ALA A 113 10.23 -5.92 13.63
N ARG A 114 8.92 -6.18 13.51
CA ARG A 114 7.91 -5.79 14.52
C ARG A 114 8.16 -6.50 15.86
N THR A 115 8.55 -7.76 15.87
CA THR A 115 8.93 -8.46 17.11
C THR A 115 10.12 -7.78 17.79
N ILE A 116 11.13 -7.34 17.04
CA ILE A 116 12.27 -6.62 17.60
C ILE A 116 11.84 -5.27 18.20
N THR A 117 10.88 -4.57 17.59
CA THR A 117 10.39 -3.28 18.13
C THR A 117 9.76 -3.38 19.52
N VAL A 118 9.37 -4.57 19.98
CA VAL A 118 8.89 -4.79 21.37
C VAL A 118 9.96 -4.42 22.40
N ALA A 119 11.26 -4.65 22.10
CA ALA A 119 12.35 -4.25 22.99
C ALA A 119 12.41 -2.72 23.19
N PHE A 120 12.03 -1.94 22.17
CA PHE A 120 11.97 -0.48 22.23
C PHE A 120 10.80 -0.02 23.08
N GLN A 121 9.68 -0.75 23.08
CA GLN A 121 8.53 -0.48 23.94
C GLN A 121 8.91 -0.67 25.41
N HIS A 122 9.55 -1.79 25.78
CA HIS A 122 10.07 -1.99 27.14
C HIS A 122 11.15 -0.97 27.56
N ALA A 123 11.92 -0.43 26.61
CA ALA A 123 12.82 0.69 26.88
C ALA A 123 12.05 2.00 27.10
N ALA A 124 10.98 2.24 26.35
CA ALA A 124 10.14 3.42 26.48
C ALA A 124 9.41 3.43 27.83
N ASP A 125 8.90 2.29 28.31
CA ASP A 125 8.27 2.16 29.62
C ASP A 125 9.20 2.62 30.75
N ARG A 126 10.47 2.17 30.71
CA ARG A 126 11.50 2.55 31.70
C ARG A 126 11.88 4.03 31.67
N GLU A 127 11.80 4.69 30.51
CA GLU A 127 12.06 6.13 30.40
C GLU A 127 10.81 6.97 30.70
N ALA A 128 9.60 6.40 30.54
CA ALA A 128 8.35 7.00 30.95
C ALA A 128 8.22 7.10 32.47
N GLU A 129 8.65 6.07 33.21
CA GLU A 129 8.76 6.13 34.69
C GLU A 129 9.64 7.27 35.19
N LYS A 130 10.64 7.67 34.39
CA LYS A 130 11.56 8.78 34.68
C LYS A 130 11.09 10.13 34.14
N ALA A 131 9.90 10.19 33.53
CA ALA A 131 9.34 11.36 32.85
C ALA A 131 10.29 11.97 31.78
N ASN A 132 11.12 11.14 31.12
CA ASN A 132 12.08 11.61 30.12
C ASN A 132 11.51 11.55 28.70
N PHE A 133 10.71 12.56 28.35
CA PHE A 133 10.03 12.64 27.04
C PHE A 133 10.99 12.64 25.84
N ASN A 134 12.15 13.30 25.96
CA ASN A 134 13.13 13.37 24.86
C ASN A 134 13.63 11.99 24.45
N LYS A 135 13.87 11.11 25.42
CA LYS A 135 14.29 9.75 25.13
C LYS A 135 13.17 8.88 24.58
N ILE A 136 11.93 9.08 25.01
CA ILE A 136 10.77 8.38 24.44
C ILE A 136 10.62 8.73 22.96
N ILE A 137 10.75 10.01 22.60
CA ILE A 137 10.73 10.47 21.20
C ILE A 137 11.87 9.81 20.42
N PHE A 138 13.09 9.79 20.96
CA PHE A 138 14.23 9.12 20.33
C PHE A 138 14.00 7.61 20.14
N LEU A 139 13.42 6.93 21.14
CA LEU A 139 13.07 5.51 21.06
C LEU A 139 12.02 5.24 20.00
N HIS A 140 11.03 6.12 19.85
CA HIS A 140 10.01 6.02 18.81
C HIS A 140 10.62 6.08 17.40
N PHE A 141 11.46 7.08 17.12
CA PHE A 141 12.12 7.20 15.82
C PHE A 141 13.17 6.11 15.55
N SER A 142 13.87 5.63 16.59
CA SER A 142 14.81 4.51 16.42
C SER A 142 14.13 3.17 16.16
N ALA A 143 12.94 2.92 16.72
CA ALA A 143 12.11 1.77 16.34
C ALA A 143 11.68 1.84 14.87
N LEU A 144 11.34 3.04 14.38
CA LEU A 144 11.01 3.25 12.97
C LEU A 144 12.20 2.96 12.04
N PHE A 145 13.42 3.27 12.47
CA PHE A 145 14.63 2.99 11.71
C PHE A 145 14.84 1.49 11.45
N ILE A 146 14.43 0.61 12.36
CA ILE A 146 14.47 -0.85 12.13
C ILE A 146 13.59 -1.24 10.93
N GLN A 147 12.41 -0.63 10.81
CA GLN A 147 11.51 -0.88 9.69
C GLN A 147 12.07 -0.33 8.37
N ALA A 148 12.79 0.80 8.43
CA ALA A 148 13.52 1.33 7.28
C ALA A 148 14.58 0.32 6.78
N LEU A 149 15.42 -0.17 7.69
CA LEU A 149 16.50 -1.11 7.39
C LEU A 149 16.00 -2.45 6.84
N ARG A 150 14.81 -2.88 7.27
CA ARG A 150 14.15 -4.09 6.79
C ARG A 150 14.04 -4.15 5.28
N VAL A 151 13.71 -3.02 4.66
CA VAL A 151 13.55 -2.92 3.20
C VAL A 151 14.86 -2.50 2.54
N ALA A 152 15.59 -1.57 3.17
CA ALA A 152 16.81 -1.00 2.59
C ALA A 152 17.97 -1.98 2.50
N ILE A 153 18.20 -2.81 3.52
CA ILE A 153 19.32 -3.76 3.52
C ILE A 153 19.16 -4.80 2.39
N PRO A 154 18.04 -5.54 2.29
CA PRO A 154 17.88 -6.51 1.22
C PRO A 154 17.86 -5.85 -0.17
N ALA A 155 17.19 -4.70 -0.33
CA ALA A 155 17.18 -3.98 -1.60
C ALA A 155 18.59 -3.56 -2.05
N THR A 156 19.44 -3.12 -1.11
CA THR A 156 20.82 -2.71 -1.40
C THR A 156 21.72 -3.89 -1.69
N ILE A 157 21.53 -5.02 -1.00
CA ILE A 157 22.22 -6.27 -1.32
C ILE A 157 21.88 -6.68 -2.75
N VAL A 158 20.60 -6.69 -3.11
CA VAL A 158 20.18 -6.99 -4.48
C VAL A 158 20.81 -6.00 -5.46
N ALA A 159 20.71 -4.70 -5.22
CA ALA A 159 21.31 -3.67 -6.08
C ALA A 159 22.84 -3.81 -6.22
N ALA A 160 23.55 -4.24 -5.18
CA ALA A 160 25.01 -4.35 -5.23
C ALA A 160 25.48 -5.62 -5.96
N PHE A 161 24.73 -6.72 -5.88
CA PHE A 161 25.13 -8.01 -6.45
C PHE A 161 24.42 -8.36 -7.75
N VAL A 162 23.36 -7.63 -8.12
CA VAL A 162 22.63 -7.88 -9.36
C VAL A 162 23.51 -7.51 -10.56
N SER A 163 23.64 -8.47 -11.47
CA SER A 163 24.18 -8.24 -12.81
C SER A 163 23.16 -8.71 -13.83
N ALA A 164 23.18 -8.11 -15.02
CA ALA A 164 22.27 -8.52 -16.10
C ALA A 164 22.42 -10.02 -16.40
N GLU A 165 23.66 -10.52 -16.46
CA GLU A 165 23.97 -11.92 -16.70
C GLU A 165 23.43 -12.85 -15.60
N MET A 166 23.49 -12.44 -14.33
CA MET A 166 22.93 -13.22 -13.22
C MET A 166 21.40 -13.28 -13.31
N VAL A 167 20.75 -12.17 -13.63
CA VAL A 167 19.29 -12.12 -13.80
C VAL A 167 18.85 -12.98 -14.98
N THR A 168 19.50 -12.82 -16.14
CA THR A 168 19.22 -13.63 -17.34
C THR A 168 19.41 -15.11 -17.04
N LYS A 169 20.54 -15.50 -16.43
CA LYS A 169 20.80 -16.91 -16.08
C LYS A 169 19.80 -17.46 -15.07
N MET A 170 19.40 -16.67 -14.08
CA MET A 170 18.39 -17.08 -13.10
C MET A 170 17.02 -17.29 -13.75
N LEU A 171 16.65 -16.42 -14.69
CA LEU A 171 15.37 -16.49 -15.40
C LEU A 171 15.37 -17.59 -16.47
N ASP A 172 16.48 -17.81 -17.16
CA ASP A 172 16.65 -18.90 -18.14
C ASP A 172 16.57 -20.29 -17.48
N MET A 173 16.81 -20.39 -16.17
CA MET A 173 16.56 -21.62 -15.42
C MET A 173 15.06 -21.86 -15.16
N ILE A 174 14.21 -20.84 -15.31
CA ILE A 174 12.76 -20.98 -15.17
C ILE A 174 12.23 -21.58 -16.49
N PRO A 175 11.65 -22.80 -16.48
CA PRO A 175 11.12 -23.40 -17.69
C PRO A 175 10.01 -22.54 -18.31
N ASP A 176 9.90 -22.55 -19.64
CA ASP A 176 8.87 -21.80 -20.39
C ASP A 176 7.43 -22.10 -19.93
N VAL A 177 7.19 -23.32 -19.44
CA VAL A 177 5.90 -23.74 -18.88
C VAL A 177 5.55 -22.91 -17.64
N ILE A 178 6.55 -22.57 -16.82
CA ILE A 178 6.38 -21.78 -15.59
C ILE A 178 6.21 -20.30 -15.92
N THR A 179 7.02 -19.73 -16.81
CA THR A 179 6.88 -18.32 -17.24
C THR A 179 5.56 -18.09 -17.97
N GLY A 180 5.16 -18.99 -18.85
CA GLY A 180 3.84 -18.97 -19.50
C GLY A 180 2.69 -19.09 -18.50
N GLY A 181 2.80 -20.00 -17.53
CA GLY A 181 1.83 -20.13 -16.44
C GLY A 181 1.71 -18.87 -15.59
N LEU A 182 2.83 -18.21 -15.29
CA LEU A 182 2.89 -16.94 -14.58
C LEU A 182 2.29 -15.78 -15.36
N ALA A 183 2.46 -15.75 -16.68
CA ALA A 183 1.84 -14.74 -17.53
C ALA A 183 0.31 -14.85 -17.52
N VAL A 184 -0.22 -16.08 -17.60
CA VAL A 184 -1.67 -16.33 -17.48
C VAL A 184 -2.15 -16.01 -16.06
N ALA A 185 -1.38 -16.42 -15.03
CA ALA A 185 -1.69 -16.13 -13.63
C ALA A 185 -1.70 -14.64 -13.31
N GLY A 186 -0.78 -13.86 -13.87
CA GLY A 186 -0.73 -12.40 -13.74
C GLY A 186 -2.01 -11.71 -14.22
N GLY A 187 -2.67 -12.28 -15.24
CA GLY A 187 -3.93 -11.75 -15.78
C GLY A 187 -5.12 -11.90 -14.83
N PHE A 188 -5.17 -12.96 -14.02
CA PHE A 188 -6.29 -13.21 -13.10
C PHE A 188 -5.95 -13.01 -11.62
N ILE A 189 -4.67 -12.92 -11.22
CA ILE A 189 -4.28 -12.69 -9.82
C ILE A 189 -4.79 -11.34 -9.29
N VAL A 190 -4.91 -10.35 -10.19
CA VAL A 190 -5.51 -9.05 -9.90
C VAL A 190 -6.93 -9.19 -9.34
N VAL A 191 -7.68 -10.22 -9.74
CA VAL A 191 -9.04 -10.49 -9.23
C VAL A 191 -9.03 -10.77 -7.73
N VAL A 192 -7.97 -11.37 -7.19
CA VAL A 192 -7.82 -11.59 -5.74
C VAL A 192 -7.76 -10.25 -5.01
N GLY A 193 -7.05 -9.27 -5.58
CA GLY A 193 -6.96 -7.92 -5.03
C GLY A 193 -8.32 -7.22 -4.98
N TYR A 194 -9.04 -7.24 -6.09
CA TYR A 194 -10.42 -6.74 -6.14
C TYR A 194 -11.34 -7.45 -5.14
N ALA A 195 -11.24 -8.77 -5.02
CA ALA A 195 -12.04 -9.55 -4.10
C ALA A 195 -11.77 -9.20 -2.62
N MET A 196 -10.51 -8.92 -2.25
CA MET A 196 -10.17 -8.46 -0.89
C MET A 196 -10.82 -7.12 -0.56
N VAL A 197 -10.73 -6.15 -1.48
CA VAL A 197 -11.38 -4.82 -1.31
C VAL A 197 -12.90 -4.97 -1.22
N LEU A 198 -13.50 -5.76 -2.12
CA LEU A 198 -14.94 -6.01 -2.12
C LEU A 198 -15.38 -6.69 -0.83
N ASN A 199 -14.66 -7.68 -0.33
CA ASN A 199 -15.01 -8.35 0.94
C ASN A 199 -15.03 -7.36 2.10
N MET A 200 -14.06 -6.45 2.17
CA MET A 200 -13.99 -5.44 3.22
C MET A 200 -15.12 -4.39 3.14
N MET A 201 -15.60 -4.06 1.94
CA MET A 201 -16.67 -3.09 1.72
C MET A 201 -18.07 -3.73 1.57
N SER A 202 -18.15 -5.06 1.46
CA SER A 202 -19.37 -5.75 1.05
C SER A 202 -20.45 -5.62 2.10
N VAL A 203 -21.56 -5.02 1.67
CA VAL A 203 -22.80 -5.01 2.44
C VAL A 203 -23.91 -5.52 1.51
N ALA A 204 -24.65 -6.54 1.94
CA ALA A 204 -25.57 -7.27 1.08
C ALA A 204 -26.57 -6.38 0.33
N TYR A 205 -27.10 -5.33 0.98
CA TYR A 205 -28.05 -4.41 0.36
C TYR A 205 -27.43 -3.40 -0.63
N LEU A 206 -26.09 -3.24 -0.62
CA LEU A 206 -25.35 -2.39 -1.57
C LEU A 206 -24.82 -3.16 -2.79
N MET A 207 -24.90 -4.49 -2.78
CA MET A 207 -24.48 -5.34 -3.91
C MET A 207 -25.13 -4.98 -5.26
N PRO A 208 -26.37 -4.46 -5.34
CA PRO A 208 -26.91 -3.96 -6.61
C PRO A 208 -26.03 -2.89 -7.29
N PHE A 209 -25.35 -2.02 -6.53
CA PHE A 209 -24.43 -1.02 -7.10
C PHE A 209 -23.19 -1.67 -7.73
N PHE A 210 -22.69 -2.73 -7.11
CA PHE A 210 -21.57 -3.50 -7.66
C PHE A 210 -21.95 -4.15 -9.00
N TYR A 211 -23.09 -4.84 -9.06
CA TYR A 211 -23.55 -5.47 -10.31
C TYR A 211 -23.89 -4.44 -11.40
N LEU A 212 -24.43 -3.28 -11.03
CA LEU A 212 -24.65 -2.18 -11.96
C LEU A 212 -23.33 -1.70 -12.56
N GLY A 213 -22.32 -1.43 -11.72
CA GLY A 213 -20.98 -1.04 -12.18
C GLY A 213 -20.33 -2.13 -13.06
N PHE A 214 -20.53 -3.40 -12.74
CA PHE A 214 -20.03 -4.53 -13.54
C PHE A 214 -20.63 -4.56 -14.95
N VAL A 215 -21.96 -4.42 -15.07
CA VAL A 215 -22.62 -4.36 -16.39
C VAL A 215 -22.17 -3.12 -17.15
N MET A 216 -22.14 -1.96 -16.51
CA MET A 216 -21.66 -0.73 -17.14
C MET A 216 -20.22 -0.85 -17.63
N GLY A 217 -19.32 -1.44 -16.84
CA GLY A 217 -17.92 -1.68 -17.21
C GLY A 217 -17.74 -2.65 -18.38
N GLY A 218 -18.65 -3.61 -18.57
CA GLY A 218 -18.58 -4.56 -19.68
C GLY A 218 -19.01 -3.98 -21.03
N TYR A 219 -19.78 -2.90 -21.05
CA TYR A 219 -20.37 -2.34 -22.27
C TYR A 219 -19.99 -0.87 -22.55
N LEU A 220 -19.56 -0.12 -21.54
CA LEU A 220 -19.20 1.29 -21.67
C LEU A 220 -17.67 1.45 -21.61
N GLU A 221 -17.10 2.09 -22.62
CA GLU A 221 -15.66 2.40 -22.70
C GLU A 221 -15.29 3.67 -21.89
N PHE A 222 -15.79 3.76 -20.66
CA PHE A 222 -15.48 4.88 -19.77
C PHE A 222 -14.13 4.70 -19.08
N SER A 223 -13.46 5.82 -18.81
CA SER A 223 -12.24 5.81 -18.00
C SER A 223 -12.55 5.49 -16.53
N LEU A 224 -11.56 4.97 -15.79
CA LEU A 224 -11.69 4.72 -14.35
C LEU A 224 -12.11 5.99 -13.58
N LEU A 225 -11.67 7.17 -14.02
CA LEU A 225 -12.07 8.46 -13.46
C LEU A 225 -13.58 8.71 -13.64
N ALA A 226 -14.12 8.43 -14.83
CA ALA A 226 -15.54 8.60 -15.10
C ALA A 226 -16.40 7.64 -14.26
N PHE A 227 -15.98 6.38 -14.12
CA PHE A 227 -16.63 5.44 -13.19
C PHE A 227 -16.59 5.93 -11.74
N GLY A 228 -15.47 6.51 -11.29
CA GLY A 228 -15.36 7.11 -9.96
C GLY A 228 -16.34 8.26 -9.73
N ILE A 229 -16.49 9.17 -10.71
CA ILE A 229 -17.44 10.29 -10.63
C ILE A 229 -18.89 9.78 -10.60
N ILE A 230 -19.24 8.84 -11.47
CA ILE A 230 -20.58 8.23 -11.50
C ILE A 230 -20.89 7.54 -10.16
N GLY A 231 -19.93 6.79 -9.62
CA GLY A 231 -20.04 6.14 -8.31
C GLY A 231 -20.28 7.14 -7.19
N LEU A 232 -19.51 8.25 -7.16
CA LEU A 232 -19.67 9.31 -6.17
C LEU A 232 -21.05 9.97 -6.25
N ILE A 233 -21.51 10.35 -7.44
CA ILE A 233 -22.84 10.95 -7.64
C ILE A 233 -23.94 10.00 -7.17
N THR A 234 -23.82 8.72 -7.52
CA THR A 234 -24.78 7.68 -7.13
C THR A 234 -24.82 7.50 -5.61
N ALA A 235 -23.65 7.51 -4.95
CA ALA A 235 -23.55 7.43 -3.50
C ALA A 235 -24.21 8.64 -2.81
N LEU A 236 -23.97 9.85 -3.30
CA LEU A 236 -24.59 11.07 -2.77
C LEU A 236 -26.11 11.02 -2.87
N ILE A 237 -26.65 10.62 -4.03
CA ILE A 237 -28.09 10.46 -4.24
C ILE A 237 -28.66 9.40 -3.29
N TYR A 238 -27.97 8.25 -3.14
CA TYR A 238 -28.41 7.19 -2.25
C TYR A 238 -28.51 7.66 -0.80
N VAL A 239 -27.50 8.36 -0.30
CA VAL A 239 -27.49 8.93 1.07
C VAL A 239 -28.61 9.95 1.24
N GLN A 240 -28.82 10.84 0.27
CA GLN A 240 -29.86 11.87 0.32
C GLN A 240 -31.28 11.31 0.27
N LEU A 241 -31.51 10.19 -0.42
CA LEU A 241 -32.83 9.58 -0.52
C LEU A 241 -33.13 8.59 0.62
N ASN A 242 -32.10 8.03 1.24
CA ASN A 242 -32.27 7.00 2.26
C ASN A 242 -32.78 7.60 3.60
N PRO A 243 -34.01 7.25 4.03
CA PRO A 243 -34.66 7.86 5.19
C PRO A 243 -33.96 7.56 6.52
N ASN A 244 -33.09 6.53 6.57
CA ASN A 244 -32.30 6.23 7.77
C ASN A 244 -31.29 7.34 8.08
N PHE A 245 -30.77 8.04 7.06
CA PHE A 245 -29.84 9.16 7.27
C PHE A 245 -30.57 10.48 7.55
N LYS A 246 -31.81 10.65 7.07
CA LYS A 246 -32.66 11.82 7.38
C LYS A 246 -33.16 11.84 8.83
N LYS A 247 -33.38 10.68 9.46
CA LYS A 247 -33.84 10.61 10.85
C LYS A 247 -32.85 11.21 11.86
N ASN A 248 -31.55 11.16 11.56
CA ASN A 248 -30.50 11.66 12.46
C ASN A 248 -30.38 13.19 12.44
N GLU A 249 -30.66 13.86 11.32
CA GLU A 249 -30.69 15.34 11.26
C GLU A 249 -31.86 15.93 12.06
N VAL A 250 -33.02 15.27 12.06
CA VAL A 250 -34.20 15.75 12.80
C VAL A 250 -34.00 15.63 14.32
N GLN A 251 -33.33 14.57 14.80
CA GLN A 251 -33.01 14.44 16.23
C GLN A 251 -31.92 15.42 16.70
N GLY A 252 -30.88 15.68 15.89
CA GLY A 252 -29.85 16.66 16.23
C GLY A 252 -30.39 18.10 16.32
N ASN A 253 -31.27 18.49 15.39
CA ASN A 253 -31.92 19.81 15.41
C ASN A 253 -32.96 19.95 16.53
N GLN A 254 -33.63 18.87 16.95
CA GLN A 254 -34.55 18.92 18.10
C GLN A 254 -33.81 19.11 19.42
N VAL A 255 -32.65 18.46 19.62
CA VAL A 255 -31.85 18.65 20.84
C VAL A 255 -31.22 20.05 20.88
N ALA A 256 -30.72 20.56 19.75
CA ALA A 256 -30.20 21.94 19.67
C ALA A 256 -31.29 23.01 19.90
N ALA A 257 -32.51 22.77 19.43
CA ALA A 257 -33.64 23.67 19.66
C ALA A 257 -34.13 23.66 21.12
N VAL A 258 -34.07 22.51 21.81
CA VAL A 258 -34.41 22.41 23.23
C VAL A 258 -33.37 23.12 24.10
N VAL A 259 -32.07 22.92 23.83
CA VAL A 259 -30.98 23.58 24.56
C VAL A 259 -30.96 25.10 24.32
N ALA A 260 -31.25 25.55 23.10
CA ALA A 260 -31.39 26.98 22.81
C ALA A 260 -32.64 27.62 23.45
N GLY A 261 -33.70 26.83 23.67
CA GLY A 261 -34.89 27.25 24.41
C GLY A 261 -34.62 27.40 25.91
N GLU A 262 -33.96 26.43 26.54
CA GLU A 262 -33.58 26.49 27.96
C GLU A 262 -32.64 27.67 28.27
N LEU A 263 -31.66 27.94 27.41
CA LEU A 263 -30.74 29.08 27.59
C LEU A 263 -31.43 30.45 27.41
N ALA A 264 -32.48 30.53 26.59
CA ALA A 264 -33.23 31.76 26.39
C ALA A 264 -34.21 32.05 27.54
N ASP A 265 -34.74 31.01 28.18
CA ASP A 265 -35.57 31.15 29.38
C ASP A 265 -34.71 31.53 30.60
N ASP A 266 -33.50 30.98 30.74
CA ASP A 266 -32.55 31.34 31.83
C ASP A 266 -32.08 32.82 31.75
N GLU A 267 -31.92 33.42 30.56
CA GLU A 267 -31.52 34.84 30.42
C GLU A 267 -32.66 35.84 30.65
N LEU A 268 -33.91 35.38 30.77
CA LEU A 268 -35.08 36.25 31.03
C LEU A 268 -35.50 36.26 32.51
N GLU A 269 -34.87 35.42 33.35
CA GLU A 269 -35.16 35.31 34.79
C GLU A 269 -34.15 36.04 35.72
N ASP A 270 -33.09 36.65 35.18
CA ASP A 270 -32.14 37.54 35.88
C ASP A 270 -32.38 39.05 35.61
#